data_AF-A0A8X7YJ02-F1
#
_entry.id   AF-A0A8X7YJ02-F1
#
_cell.length_a   1.000
_cell.length_b   1.000
_cell.length_c   1.000
_cell.angle_alpha   90.00
_cell.angle_beta   90.00
_cell.angle_gamma   90.00
#
_symmetry.space_group_name_H-M   'P 1'
#
loop_
_entity.id
_entity.type
_entity.pdbx_description
1 polymer ?
#
loop_
_entity_poly.entity_id
_entity_poly.type
_entity_poly.pdbx_seq_one_letter_code
_entity_poly.pdbx_strand_id
1 'polypeptide(L)'
;MGGVTSSMAAKLAFFPPNPPSYKLITDDAAGLLLLAHFSHRENVDVLRLPTRRGTEIVAVYVRYPMATSTLLYSHGNAADIGQMYELFIELSIHLRVNLMGYDYSGYGQSSGKPSEHNTYADIEAAYKCLVDSYGAKQENIILYGQSVGSGPTVDLAARLPRLRAAVLHSPILSGLRVMYPVKRSYWFDIYKNIDKIPLVKCPTLVIHVSIIVLYLVSLNYENLFPVFSPFMKLSE
;
A
#
# COMPACT_ATOMS: atom_id res chain seq x y z
N MET A 1 18.38 16.20 -15.20
CA MET A 1 17.74 17.27 -14.40
C MET A 1 16.41 16.81 -13.78
N GLY A 2 16.34 15.66 -13.11
CA GLY A 2 15.08 15.08 -12.59
C GLY A 2 14.89 15.10 -11.07
N GLY A 3 15.83 15.69 -10.31
CA GLY A 3 15.88 15.56 -8.84
C GLY A 3 15.18 16.66 -8.04
N VAL A 4 14.97 17.85 -8.62
CA VAL A 4 14.50 19.02 -7.86
C VAL A 4 12.98 19.20 -7.96
N THR A 5 12.38 18.89 -9.10
CA THR A 5 10.92 19.00 -9.30
C THR A 5 10.14 17.91 -8.55
N SER A 6 10.74 16.73 -8.35
CA SER A 6 10.11 15.62 -7.62
C SER A 6 9.97 15.89 -6.13
N SER A 7 10.82 16.72 -5.51
CA SER A 7 10.76 16.97 -4.06
C SER A 7 9.61 17.88 -3.65
N MET A 8 9.21 18.83 -4.50
CA MET A 8 8.06 19.71 -4.23
C MET A 8 6.74 18.98 -4.47
N ALA A 9 6.64 18.20 -5.55
CA ALA A 9 5.46 17.38 -5.83
C ALA A 9 5.22 16.34 -4.72
N ALA A 10 6.28 15.72 -4.19
CA ALA A 10 6.17 14.81 -3.05
C ALA A 10 5.60 15.49 -1.80
N LYS A 11 6.03 16.72 -1.46
CA LYS A 11 5.48 17.46 -0.32
C LYS A 11 3.98 17.77 -0.44
N LEU A 12 3.46 17.87 -1.66
CA LEU A 12 2.04 18.11 -1.91
C LEU A 12 1.21 16.82 -2.00
N ALA A 13 1.87 15.68 -2.18
CA ALA A 13 1.21 14.39 -2.35
C ALA A 13 1.20 13.52 -1.09
N PHE A 14 2.12 13.74 -0.15
CA PHE A 14 2.27 12.93 1.05
C PHE A 14 2.07 13.75 2.31
N PHE A 15 1.10 13.35 3.12
CA PHE A 15 0.73 13.99 4.37
C PHE A 15 0.89 12.99 5.53
N PRO A 16 2.11 12.61 5.93
CA PRO A 16 2.30 11.74 7.08
C PRO A 16 1.73 12.39 8.35
N PRO A 17 1.11 11.61 9.27
CA PRO A 17 0.71 12.13 10.58
C PRO A 17 1.88 12.79 11.31
N ASN A 18 1.63 13.99 11.85
CA ASN A 18 2.62 14.74 12.63
C ASN A 18 1.94 15.38 13.87
N PRO A 19 2.22 14.88 15.10
CA PRO A 19 3.13 13.78 15.40
C PRO A 19 2.61 12.42 14.89
N PRO A 20 3.50 11.42 14.71
CA PRO A 20 3.11 10.02 14.51
C PRO A 20 2.14 9.52 15.58
N SER A 21 1.19 8.66 15.21
CA SER A 21 0.18 8.16 16.14
C SER A 21 0.71 7.11 17.13
N TYR A 22 1.91 6.58 16.87
CA TYR A 22 2.57 5.58 17.70
C TYR A 22 4.06 5.89 17.89
N LYS A 23 4.63 5.25 18.92
CA LYS A 23 6.07 5.21 19.18
C LYS A 23 6.55 3.77 19.17
N LEU A 24 7.82 3.56 18.90
CA LEU A 24 8.46 2.26 19.07
C LEU A 24 9.13 2.19 20.43
N ILE A 25 8.94 1.07 21.11
CA ILE A 25 9.67 0.70 22.33
C ILE A 25 10.35 -0.64 22.11
N THR A 26 11.51 -0.81 22.73
CA THR A 26 12.20 -2.10 22.77
C THR A 26 11.92 -2.73 24.13
N ASP A 27 11.45 -3.97 24.13
CA ASP A 27 11.44 -4.79 25.33
C ASP A 27 12.82 -5.44 25.44
N ASP A 28 13.66 -4.91 26.33
CA ASP A 28 15.04 -5.36 26.52
C ASP A 28 15.13 -6.81 27.04
N ALA A 29 14.09 -7.30 27.72
CA ALA A 29 14.08 -8.67 28.24
C ALA A 29 13.76 -9.69 27.14
N ALA A 30 12.86 -9.35 26.21
CA ALA A 30 12.48 -10.21 25.10
C ALA A 30 13.29 -9.95 23.81
N GLY A 31 14.00 -8.83 23.73
CA GLY A 31 14.65 -8.37 22.50
C GLY A 31 13.65 -8.01 21.39
N LEU A 32 12.40 -7.71 21.75
CA LEU A 32 11.30 -7.48 20.82
C LEU A 32 11.05 -5.98 20.63
N LEU A 33 10.69 -5.62 19.41
CA LEU A 33 10.19 -4.28 19.10
C LEU A 33 8.66 -4.26 19.28
N LEU A 34 8.13 -3.22 19.91
CA LEU A 34 6.72 -3.08 20.22
C LEU A 34 6.20 -1.68 19.84
N LEU A 35 4.89 -1.58 19.59
CA LEU A 35 4.20 -0.31 19.45
C LEU A 35 3.78 0.18 20.85
N ALA A 36 4.24 1.37 21.23
CA ALA A 36 3.83 2.01 22.48
C ALA A 36 2.31 2.24 22.50
N HIS A 37 1.70 2.09 23.68
CA HIS A 37 0.26 2.25 23.92
C HIS A 37 -0.65 1.18 23.32
N PHE A 38 -0.10 0.15 22.65
CA PHE A 38 -0.83 -1.03 22.24
C PHE A 38 -0.46 -2.21 23.14
N SER A 39 -1.43 -3.05 23.48
CA SER A 39 -1.17 -4.30 24.19
C SER A 39 -0.32 -5.22 23.31
N HIS A 40 0.74 -5.79 23.89
CA HIS A 40 1.52 -6.82 23.22
C HIS A 40 0.61 -8.00 22.87
N ARG A 41 0.78 -8.52 21.65
CA ARG A 41 0.09 -9.70 21.14
C ARG A 41 1.13 -10.66 20.62
N GLU A 42 1.13 -11.91 21.12
CA GLU A 42 2.13 -12.93 20.76
C GLU A 42 2.13 -13.27 19.26
N ASN A 43 1.00 -13.05 18.58
CA ASN A 43 0.86 -13.30 17.15
C ASN A 43 1.20 -12.07 16.29
N VAL A 44 1.78 -11.02 16.86
CA VAL A 44 2.15 -9.79 16.16
C VAL A 44 3.64 -9.52 16.29
N ASP A 45 4.32 -9.43 15.15
CA ASP A 45 5.71 -9.01 15.08
C ASP A 45 5.77 -7.53 14.64
N VAL A 46 6.59 -6.70 15.30
CA VAL A 46 6.93 -5.34 14.84
C VAL A 46 8.36 -5.36 14.34
N LEU A 47 8.61 -4.81 13.15
CA LEU A 47 9.86 -4.95 12.42
C LEU A 47 10.38 -3.60 11.97
N ARG A 48 11.72 -3.48 11.91
CA ARG A 48 12.43 -2.46 11.13
C ARG A 48 13.01 -3.11 9.89
N LEU A 49 12.65 -2.61 8.71
CA LEU A 49 13.05 -3.18 7.43
C LEU A 49 13.93 -2.17 6.66
N PRO A 50 15.18 -2.52 6.34
CA PRO A 50 16.02 -1.69 5.50
C PRO A 50 15.52 -1.74 4.05
N THR A 51 15.49 -0.59 3.38
CA THR A 51 15.10 -0.47 1.98
C THR A 51 16.33 -0.32 1.09
N ARG A 52 16.20 -0.68 -0.19
CA ARG A 52 17.28 -0.49 -1.17
C ARG A 52 17.66 0.97 -1.42
N ARG A 53 16.89 1.93 -0.89
CA ARG A 53 17.15 3.37 -0.99
C ARG A 53 17.83 3.93 0.27
N GLY A 54 18.24 3.08 1.20
CA GLY A 54 18.96 3.47 2.41
C GLY A 54 18.06 4.08 3.49
N THR A 55 16.75 3.95 3.35
CA THR A 55 15.80 4.22 4.43
C THR A 55 15.53 2.94 5.20
N GLU A 56 14.97 3.10 6.39
CA GLU A 56 14.45 2.04 7.23
C GLU A 56 12.98 2.34 7.52
N ILE A 57 12.12 1.38 7.21
CA ILE A 57 10.67 1.47 7.43
C ILE A 57 10.23 0.57 8.58
N VAL A 58 9.11 0.93 9.19
CA VAL A 58 8.46 0.09 10.20
C VAL A 58 7.40 -0.78 9.52
N ALA A 59 7.31 -2.03 9.94
CA ALA A 59 6.26 -2.95 9.53
C ALA A 59 5.68 -3.69 10.73
N VAL A 60 4.43 -4.12 10.60
CA VAL A 60 3.75 -5.03 11.51
C VAL A 60 3.29 -6.26 10.75
N TYR A 61 3.55 -7.44 11.31
CA TYR A 61 3.09 -8.71 10.78
C TYR A 61 2.15 -9.38 11.79
N VAL A 62 0.88 -9.53 11.41
CA VAL A 62 -0.13 -10.26 12.17
C VAL A 62 -0.22 -11.68 11.63
N ARG A 63 0.08 -12.65 12.47
CA ARG A 63 -0.03 -14.08 12.16
C ARG A 63 -1.44 -14.57 12.47
N TYR A 64 -2.03 -15.27 11.52
CA TYR A 64 -3.26 -16.03 11.74
C TYR A 64 -2.97 -17.53 11.66
N PRO A 65 -3.35 -18.34 12.68
CA PRO A 65 -3.11 -19.77 12.68
C PRO A 65 -3.65 -20.46 11.43
N MET A 66 -2.83 -21.30 10.80
CA MET A 66 -3.19 -22.06 9.59
C MET A 66 -3.56 -21.21 8.36
N ALA A 67 -3.26 -19.91 8.36
CA ALA A 67 -3.47 -19.08 7.18
C ALA A 67 -2.63 -19.59 6.00
N THR A 68 -3.30 -19.78 4.86
CA THR A 68 -2.67 -20.19 3.59
C THR A 68 -2.33 -19.00 2.69
N SER A 69 -2.79 -17.81 3.05
CA SER A 69 -2.56 -16.57 2.31
C SER A 69 -2.09 -15.46 3.23
N THR A 70 -1.34 -14.52 2.66
CA THR A 70 -0.83 -13.34 3.35
C THR A 70 -1.24 -12.08 2.60
N LEU A 71 -1.85 -11.12 3.29
CA LEU A 71 -2.20 -9.81 2.78
C LEU A 71 -1.05 -8.83 3.03
N LEU A 72 -0.49 -8.23 1.98
CA LEU A 72 0.46 -7.11 2.10
C LEU A 72 -0.30 -5.80 1.86
N TYR A 73 -0.43 -4.99 2.90
CA TYR A 73 -1.29 -3.80 2.94
C TYR A 73 -0.49 -2.50 2.83
N SER A 74 -0.72 -1.78 1.73
CA SER A 74 -0.22 -0.43 1.48
C SER A 74 -1.29 0.59 1.89
N HIS A 75 -1.08 1.29 3.02
CA HIS A 75 -2.09 2.16 3.62
C HIS A 75 -2.35 3.46 2.83
N GLY A 76 -3.47 4.12 3.14
CA GLY A 76 -3.84 5.40 2.56
C GLY A 76 -2.92 6.54 2.98
N ASN A 77 -3.14 7.71 2.39
CA ASN A 77 -2.45 8.92 2.83
C ASN A 77 -2.96 9.35 4.21
N ALA A 78 -2.21 10.19 4.93
CA ALA A 78 -2.61 10.67 6.26
C ALA A 78 -2.96 9.57 7.27
N ALA A 79 -2.39 8.38 7.08
CA ALA A 79 -2.47 7.25 7.99
C ALA A 79 -1.05 6.77 8.31
N ASP A 80 -0.87 6.13 9.46
CA ASP A 80 0.32 5.35 9.81
C ASP A 80 -0.09 4.02 10.48
N ILE A 81 0.87 3.14 10.75
CA ILE A 81 0.62 1.82 11.38
C ILE A 81 -0.22 1.93 12.65
N GLY A 82 0.02 2.92 13.51
CA GLY A 82 -0.72 3.03 14.77
C GLY A 82 -2.21 3.25 14.56
N GLN A 83 -2.59 4.06 13.58
CA GLN A 83 -4.00 4.25 13.21
C GLN A 83 -4.61 3.03 12.50
N MET A 84 -3.77 2.26 11.80
CA MET A 84 -4.18 1.08 11.05
C MET A 84 -4.16 -0.22 11.87
N TYR A 85 -3.57 -0.21 13.06
CA TYR A 85 -3.22 -1.41 13.81
C TYR A 85 -4.42 -2.30 14.14
N GLU A 86 -5.48 -1.74 14.71
CA GLU A 86 -6.69 -2.50 15.03
C GLU A 86 -7.38 -3.00 13.74
N LEU A 87 -7.41 -2.20 12.68
CA LEU A 87 -7.94 -2.65 11.38
C LEU A 87 -7.16 -3.84 10.82
N PHE A 88 -5.83 -3.86 10.98
CA PHE A 88 -5.00 -4.99 10.55
C PHE A 88 -5.31 -6.26 11.32
N ILE A 89 -5.53 -6.15 12.63
CA ILE A 89 -5.93 -7.28 13.47
C ILE A 89 -7.30 -7.81 13.01
N GLU A 90 -8.30 -6.94 12.88
CA GLU A 90 -9.66 -7.30 12.47
C GLU A 90 -9.68 -7.92 11.06
N LEU A 91 -8.93 -7.36 10.10
CA LEU A 91 -8.80 -7.93 8.76
C LEU A 91 -8.17 -9.32 8.78
N SER A 92 -7.11 -9.51 9.57
CA SER A 92 -6.45 -10.82 9.71
C SER A 92 -7.40 -11.87 10.27
N ILE A 93 -8.16 -11.53 11.32
CA ILE A 93 -9.14 -12.42 11.97
C ILE A 93 -10.30 -12.75 11.03
N HIS A 94 -10.94 -11.74 10.44
CA HIS A 94 -12.15 -11.93 9.63
C HIS A 94 -11.87 -12.60 8.29
N LEU A 95 -10.73 -12.32 7.67
CA LEU A 95 -10.33 -12.93 6.40
C LEU A 95 -9.54 -14.23 6.59
N ARG A 96 -9.12 -14.54 7.82
CA ARG A 96 -8.29 -15.71 8.17
C ARG A 96 -6.98 -15.77 7.38
N VAL A 97 -6.31 -14.62 7.30
CA VAL A 97 -5.04 -14.45 6.56
C VAL A 97 -3.97 -13.92 7.49
N ASN A 98 -2.70 -14.23 7.19
CA ASN A 98 -1.62 -13.41 7.73
C ASN A 98 -1.71 -12.01 7.11
N LEU A 99 -1.24 -10.99 7.81
CA LEU A 99 -1.28 -9.62 7.30
C LEU A 99 0.02 -8.90 7.62
N MET A 100 0.67 -8.34 6.61
CA MET A 100 1.76 -7.38 6.78
C MET A 100 1.30 -5.98 6.38
N GLY A 101 1.34 -5.05 7.33
CA GLY A 101 1.21 -3.63 7.06
C GLY A 101 2.56 -2.94 7.28
N TYR A 102 2.84 -1.88 6.54
CA TYR A 102 4.10 -1.15 6.66
C TYR A 102 3.89 0.35 6.47
N ASP A 103 4.69 1.15 7.16
CA ASP A 103 4.74 2.59 6.93
C ASP A 103 5.66 2.92 5.75
N TYR A 104 5.32 3.96 5.00
CA TYR A 104 6.22 4.52 3.99
C TYR A 104 7.42 5.23 4.63
N SER A 105 8.52 5.38 3.89
CA SER A 105 9.63 6.25 4.29
C SER A 105 9.11 7.65 4.66
N GLY A 106 9.43 8.13 5.85
CA GLY A 106 8.96 9.39 6.41
C GLY A 106 7.53 9.39 6.99
N TYR A 107 6.87 8.24 7.11
CA TYR A 107 5.61 8.03 7.84
C TYR A 107 5.86 7.33 9.17
N GLY A 108 5.00 7.60 10.16
CA GLY A 108 5.06 6.93 11.46
C GLY A 108 6.43 7.06 12.14
N GLN A 109 7.02 5.93 12.51
CA GLN A 109 8.39 5.86 13.05
C GLN A 109 9.44 5.47 11.99
N SER A 110 9.07 5.48 10.71
CA SER A 110 9.99 5.21 9.59
C SER A 110 10.88 6.41 9.29
N SER A 111 12.12 6.14 8.91
CA SER A 111 13.11 7.17 8.58
C SER A 111 12.94 7.75 7.16
N GLY A 112 13.71 8.79 6.85
CA GLY A 112 13.76 9.37 5.51
C GLY A 112 12.61 10.34 5.20
N LYS A 113 12.23 10.41 3.93
CA LYS A 113 11.18 11.31 3.42
C LYS A 113 10.30 10.58 2.41
N PRO A 114 9.00 10.91 2.33
CA PRO A 114 8.14 10.25 1.38
C PRO A 114 8.43 10.71 -0.05
N SER A 115 8.43 9.77 -0.98
CA SER A 115 8.50 9.99 -2.43
C SER A 115 8.02 8.74 -3.14
N GLU A 116 7.53 8.87 -4.38
CA GLU A 116 7.10 7.71 -5.20
C GLU A 116 8.17 6.61 -5.27
N HIS A 117 9.43 6.98 -5.50
CA HIS A 117 10.51 5.98 -5.57
C HIS A 117 10.85 5.36 -4.21
N ASN A 118 10.64 6.07 -3.10
CA ASN A 118 10.79 5.45 -1.77
C ASN A 118 9.65 4.48 -1.52
N THR A 119 8.40 4.83 -1.80
CA THR A 119 7.28 3.90 -1.55
C THR A 119 7.38 2.60 -2.36
N TYR A 120 7.98 2.64 -3.56
CA TYR A 120 8.33 1.44 -4.32
C TYR A 120 9.42 0.60 -3.65
N ALA A 121 10.45 1.23 -3.08
CA ALA A 121 11.47 0.52 -2.31
C ALA A 121 10.93 0.00 -0.98
N ASP A 122 9.97 0.71 -0.38
CA ASP A 122 9.35 0.36 0.89
C ASP A 122 8.51 -0.93 0.74
N ILE A 123 7.61 -0.99 -0.26
CA ILE A 123 6.81 -2.20 -0.52
C ILE A 123 7.66 -3.40 -0.91
N GLU A 124 8.76 -3.16 -1.64
CA GLU A 124 9.73 -4.22 -1.98
C GLU A 124 10.41 -4.79 -0.75
N ALA A 125 10.77 -3.94 0.24
CA ALA A 125 11.36 -4.39 1.49
C ALA A 125 10.36 -5.24 2.30
N ALA A 126 9.10 -4.81 2.40
CA ALA A 126 8.04 -5.57 3.05
C ALA A 126 7.77 -6.91 2.34
N TYR A 127 7.65 -6.91 1.01
CA TYR A 127 7.51 -8.13 0.21
C TYR A 127 8.69 -9.08 0.39
N LYS A 128 9.92 -8.56 0.37
CA LYS A 128 11.13 -9.37 0.60
C LYS A 128 11.12 -10.01 1.99
N CYS A 129 10.70 -9.28 3.02
CA CYS A 129 10.54 -9.83 4.37
C CYS A 129 9.53 -10.97 4.40
N LEU A 130 8.37 -10.83 3.74
CA LEU A 130 7.38 -11.91 3.63
C LEU A 130 7.97 -13.18 3.00
N VAL A 131 8.73 -13.04 1.93
CA VAL A 131 9.32 -14.18 1.22
C VAL A 131 10.43 -14.82 2.05
N ASP A 132 11.39 -14.02 2.51
CA ASP A 132 12.63 -14.52 3.10
C ASP A 132 12.47 -14.93 4.57
N SER A 133 11.77 -14.11 5.36
CA SER A 133 11.62 -14.31 6.80
C SER A 133 10.40 -15.18 7.15
N TYR A 134 9.31 -15.03 6.39
CA TYR A 134 8.04 -15.72 6.65
C TYR A 134 7.74 -16.85 5.67
N GLY A 135 8.59 -17.10 4.68
CA GLY A 135 8.45 -18.20 3.73
C GLY A 135 7.21 -18.09 2.84
N ALA A 136 6.64 -16.88 2.69
CA ALA A 136 5.45 -16.67 1.89
C ALA A 136 5.78 -16.87 0.41
N LYS A 137 5.08 -17.81 -0.24
CA LYS A 137 5.15 -17.99 -1.68
C LYS A 137 4.33 -16.92 -2.39
N GLN A 138 4.78 -16.52 -3.57
CA GLN A 138 4.14 -15.47 -4.36
C GLN A 138 2.66 -15.78 -4.65
N GLU A 139 2.33 -17.04 -4.94
CA GLU A 139 0.97 -17.56 -5.17
C GLU A 139 0.05 -17.54 -3.94
N ASN A 140 0.59 -17.20 -2.77
CA ASN A 140 -0.13 -17.04 -1.51
C ASN A 140 -0.22 -15.57 -1.07
N ILE A 141 0.44 -14.65 -1.77
CA ILE A 141 0.45 -13.23 -1.40
C ILE A 141 -0.64 -12.48 -2.18
N ILE A 142 -1.45 -11.74 -1.44
CA ILE A 142 -2.45 -10.80 -1.95
C ILE A 142 -1.95 -9.39 -1.64
N LEU A 143 -1.85 -8.53 -2.65
CA LEU A 143 -1.52 -7.13 -2.41
C LEU A 143 -2.80 -6.33 -2.19
N TYR A 144 -2.79 -5.42 -1.22
CA TYR A 144 -3.88 -4.49 -0.97
C TYR A 144 -3.35 -3.06 -1.01
N GLY A 145 -3.95 -2.19 -1.80
CA GLY A 145 -3.58 -0.77 -1.87
C GLY A 145 -4.78 0.14 -1.71
N GLN A 146 -4.77 0.98 -0.67
CA GLN A 146 -5.81 1.98 -0.42
C GLN A 146 -5.37 3.37 -0.89
N SER A 147 -6.18 4.06 -1.71
CA SER A 147 -5.91 5.44 -2.13
C SER A 147 -4.48 5.60 -2.68
N VAL A 148 -3.63 6.42 -2.06
CA VAL A 148 -2.22 6.58 -2.43
C VAL A 148 -1.43 5.26 -2.42
N GLY A 149 -1.78 4.33 -1.53
CA GLY A 149 -1.17 3.00 -1.44
C GLY A 149 -1.43 2.12 -2.67
N SER A 150 -2.39 2.47 -3.54
CA SER A 150 -2.52 1.83 -4.85
C SER A 150 -1.28 2.02 -5.73
N GLY A 151 -0.55 3.12 -5.57
CA GLY A 151 0.70 3.42 -6.28
C GLY A 151 1.76 2.31 -6.16
N PRO A 152 2.31 2.07 -4.96
CA PRO A 152 3.28 1.00 -4.75
C PRO A 152 2.69 -0.40 -4.99
N THR A 153 1.41 -0.61 -4.64
CA THR A 153 0.73 -1.90 -4.88
C THR A 153 0.69 -2.27 -6.36
N VAL A 154 0.26 -1.36 -7.24
CA VAL A 154 0.19 -1.63 -8.70
C VAL A 154 1.59 -1.79 -9.29
N ASP A 155 2.56 -0.97 -8.84
CA ASP A 155 3.95 -1.07 -9.30
C ASP A 155 4.58 -2.44 -8.98
N LEU A 156 4.36 -2.96 -7.78
CA LEU A 156 4.84 -4.28 -7.40
C LEU A 156 4.06 -5.38 -8.12
N ALA A 157 2.73 -5.30 -8.19
CA ALA A 157 1.89 -6.27 -8.87
C ALA A 157 2.27 -6.46 -10.36
N ALA A 158 2.61 -5.38 -11.05
CA ALA A 158 3.03 -5.39 -12.46
C ALA A 158 4.32 -6.20 -12.70
N ARG A 159 5.14 -6.43 -11.67
CA ARG A 159 6.43 -7.13 -11.75
C ARG A 159 6.38 -8.55 -11.20
N LEU A 160 5.26 -8.94 -10.60
CA LEU A 160 5.08 -10.22 -9.90
C LEU A 160 4.11 -11.14 -10.67
N PRO A 161 4.61 -12.05 -11.54
CA PRO A 161 3.77 -12.83 -12.45
C PRO A 161 2.88 -13.90 -11.78
N ARG A 162 3.25 -14.39 -10.59
CA ARG A 162 2.53 -15.45 -9.87
C ARG A 162 1.78 -14.94 -8.64
N LEU A 163 1.55 -13.63 -8.54
CA LEU A 163 0.85 -13.06 -7.40
C LEU A 163 -0.57 -13.63 -7.31
N ARG A 164 -1.07 -13.92 -6.12
CA ARG A 164 -2.40 -14.52 -5.95
C ARG A 164 -3.51 -13.60 -6.44
N ALA A 165 -3.46 -12.34 -6.01
CA ALA A 165 -4.41 -11.29 -6.40
C ALA A 165 -3.90 -9.90 -5.99
N ALA A 166 -4.55 -8.87 -6.54
CA ALA A 166 -4.43 -7.49 -6.08
C ALA A 166 -5.82 -6.92 -5.72
N VAL A 167 -5.92 -6.19 -4.63
CA VAL A 167 -7.12 -5.45 -4.20
C VAL A 167 -6.78 -3.97 -4.19
N LEU A 168 -7.50 -3.19 -5.00
CA LEU A 168 -7.32 -1.76 -5.14
C LEU A 168 -8.53 -1.05 -4.56
N HIS A 169 -8.38 -0.45 -3.39
CA HIS A 169 -9.45 0.25 -2.68
C HIS A 169 -9.34 1.76 -2.88
N SER A 170 -10.33 2.32 -3.57
CA SER A 170 -10.39 3.72 -4.00
C SER A 170 -9.06 4.16 -4.64
N PRO A 171 -8.54 3.41 -5.64
CA PRO A 171 -7.22 3.67 -6.20
C PRO A 171 -7.17 5.00 -6.95
N ILE A 172 -5.98 5.59 -7.00
CA ILE A 172 -5.72 6.78 -7.82
C ILE A 172 -5.29 6.35 -9.22
N LEU A 173 -5.74 7.07 -10.25
CA LEU A 173 -5.24 6.88 -11.62
C LEU A 173 -3.81 7.41 -11.77
N SER A 174 -3.56 8.57 -11.17
CA SER A 174 -2.26 9.21 -10.98
C SER A 174 -2.37 10.38 -10.00
N GLY A 175 -1.24 10.88 -9.49
CA GLY A 175 -1.22 11.99 -8.54
C GLY A 175 -1.86 13.26 -9.09
N LEU A 176 -1.55 13.65 -10.33
CA LEU A 176 -2.17 14.82 -10.96
C LEU A 176 -3.68 14.64 -11.16
N ARG A 177 -4.13 13.43 -11.49
CA ARG A 177 -5.56 13.14 -11.72
C ARG A 177 -6.40 13.18 -10.45
N VAL A 178 -5.78 13.13 -9.27
CA VAL A 178 -6.46 13.38 -8.00
C VAL A 178 -6.73 14.87 -7.82
N MET A 179 -5.78 15.73 -8.20
CA MET A 179 -5.89 17.17 -7.99
C MET A 179 -6.63 17.90 -9.11
N TYR A 180 -6.51 17.41 -10.35
CA TYR A 180 -7.03 18.08 -11.55
C TYR A 180 -7.63 17.05 -12.53
N PRO A 181 -8.70 17.41 -13.26
CA PRO A 181 -9.33 16.53 -14.25
C PRO A 181 -8.52 16.44 -15.56
N VAL A 182 -7.27 15.98 -15.47
CA VAL A 182 -6.37 15.84 -16.62
C VAL A 182 -6.56 14.50 -17.33
N LYS A 183 -6.66 14.53 -18.66
CA LYS A 183 -6.84 13.31 -19.47
C LYS A 183 -5.52 12.64 -19.86
N ARG A 184 -4.41 13.38 -19.85
CA ARG A 184 -3.08 12.90 -20.29
C ARG A 184 -2.15 12.60 -19.11
N SER A 185 -1.30 11.59 -19.28
CA SER A 185 -0.22 11.27 -18.33
C SER A 185 1.00 12.13 -18.64
N TYR A 186 1.57 12.80 -17.63
CA TYR A 186 2.74 13.67 -17.79
C TYR A 186 3.98 13.02 -17.18
N TRP A 187 5.16 13.42 -17.64
CA TRP A 187 6.44 12.85 -17.16
C TRP A 187 6.75 13.18 -15.70
N PHE A 188 6.18 14.27 -15.16
CA PHE A 188 6.30 14.69 -13.76
C PHE A 188 5.15 14.21 -12.87
N ASP A 189 4.21 13.44 -13.43
CA ASP A 189 3.12 12.83 -12.67
C ASP A 189 3.64 11.63 -11.88
N ILE A 190 3.12 11.44 -10.68
CA ILE A 190 3.47 10.33 -9.80
C ILE A 190 2.39 9.28 -9.83
N TYR A 191 2.75 8.02 -9.54
CA TYR A 191 1.83 6.91 -9.43
C TYR A 191 0.91 6.76 -10.64
N LYS A 192 1.51 6.77 -11.84
CA LYS A 192 0.80 6.58 -13.12
C LYS A 192 0.23 5.17 -13.25
N ASN A 193 -0.68 4.80 -12.36
CA ASN A 193 -1.31 3.50 -12.24
C ASN A 193 -2.11 3.18 -13.49
N ILE A 194 -2.71 4.19 -14.13
CA ILE A 194 -3.37 4.04 -15.44
C ILE A 194 -2.44 3.44 -16.51
N ASP A 195 -1.14 3.76 -16.47
CA ASP A 195 -0.16 3.24 -17.43
C ASP A 195 0.38 1.86 -16.98
N LYS A 196 0.37 1.57 -15.67
CA LYS A 196 0.95 0.35 -15.08
C LYS A 196 -0.04 -0.81 -14.95
N ILE A 197 -1.32 -0.53 -14.74
CA ILE A 197 -2.35 -1.56 -14.51
C ILE A 197 -2.48 -2.58 -15.66
N PRO A 198 -2.21 -2.27 -16.94
CA PRO A 198 -2.18 -3.28 -18.02
C PRO A 198 -1.07 -4.33 -17.90
N LEU A 199 -0.06 -4.07 -17.08
CA LEU A 199 1.04 -5.00 -16.85
C LEU A 199 0.73 -6.01 -15.74
N VAL A 200 -0.27 -5.75 -14.90
CA VAL A 200 -0.68 -6.64 -13.81
C VAL A 200 -1.33 -7.90 -14.38
N LYS A 201 -0.82 -9.08 -14.00
CA LYS A 201 -1.26 -10.38 -14.53
C LYS A 201 -2.17 -11.16 -13.60
N CYS A 202 -2.18 -10.84 -12.32
CA CYS A 202 -3.02 -11.52 -11.34
C CYS A 202 -4.48 -11.01 -11.39
N PRO A 203 -5.45 -11.79 -10.89
CA PRO A 203 -6.80 -11.30 -10.63
C PRO A 203 -6.76 -10.01 -9.81
N THR A 204 -7.49 -8.99 -10.27
CA THR A 204 -7.50 -7.67 -9.62
C THR A 204 -8.94 -7.26 -9.30
N LEU A 205 -9.20 -7.01 -8.02
CA LEU A 205 -10.44 -6.43 -7.53
C LEU A 205 -10.27 -4.92 -7.37
N VAL A 206 -11.16 -4.14 -7.98
CA VAL A 206 -11.24 -2.69 -7.76
C VAL A 206 -12.49 -2.37 -6.95
N ILE A 207 -12.29 -1.74 -5.79
CA ILE A 207 -13.36 -1.21 -4.95
C ILE A 207 -13.35 0.31 -5.14
N HIS A 208 -14.41 0.87 -5.70
CA HIS A 208 -14.55 2.32 -5.84
C HIS A 208 -15.66 2.82 -4.92
N VAL A 209 -15.33 3.80 -4.09
CA VAL A 209 -16.31 4.47 -3.22
C VAL A 209 -16.67 5.81 -3.84
N SER A 210 -17.72 5.84 -4.66
CA SER A 210 -18.44 7.08 -4.95
C SER A 210 -19.45 7.34 -3.83
N ILE A 211 -19.81 8.59 -3.58
CA ILE A 211 -20.82 8.96 -2.56
C ILE A 211 -22.19 8.28 -2.79
N ILE A 212 -22.38 7.59 -3.92
CA ILE A 212 -23.48 6.68 -4.21
C ILE A 212 -22.90 5.47 -4.97
N VAL A 213 -23.11 4.25 -4.46
CA VAL A 213 -22.87 2.92 -5.09
C VAL A 213 -21.46 2.31 -5.01
N LEU A 214 -21.37 1.14 -4.35
CA LEU A 214 -20.27 0.16 -4.44
C LEU A 214 -20.29 -0.50 -5.84
N TYR A 215 -19.27 -0.26 -6.67
CA TYR A 215 -19.00 -1.11 -7.82
C TYR A 215 -17.94 -2.16 -7.44
N LEU A 216 -18.34 -3.43 -7.36
CA LEU A 216 -17.42 -4.57 -7.39
C LEU A 216 -17.12 -4.85 -8.87
N VAL A 217 -16.02 -4.32 -9.39
CA VAL A 217 -15.58 -4.66 -10.74
C VAL A 217 -14.54 -5.77 -10.65
N SER A 218 -14.95 -6.99 -10.99
CA SER A 218 -14.03 -8.08 -11.33
C SER A 218 -13.65 -7.90 -12.81
N LEU A 219 -12.44 -7.40 -13.08
CA LEU A 219 -11.98 -7.13 -14.45
C LEU A 219 -11.23 -8.35 -15.01
N ASN A 220 -11.84 -9.05 -15.97
CA ASN A 220 -11.12 -9.82 -16.99
C ASN A 220 -10.83 -8.89 -18.17
N TYR A 221 -9.57 -8.88 -18.64
CA TYR A 221 -8.95 -7.80 -19.44
C TYR A 221 -9.46 -7.61 -20.88
N GLU A 222 -10.61 -8.16 -21.28
CA GLU A 222 -11.09 -8.07 -22.67
C GLU A 222 -12.18 -7.01 -22.95
N ASN A 223 -12.78 -6.36 -21.94
CA ASN A 223 -13.92 -5.45 -22.16
C ASN A 223 -13.70 -3.99 -21.73
N LEU A 224 -12.52 -3.42 -22.02
CA LEU A 224 -12.11 -2.14 -21.46
C LEU A 224 -12.55 -0.86 -22.20
N PHE A 225 -13.51 -0.90 -23.14
CA PHE A 225 -13.84 0.28 -23.96
C PHE A 225 -15.26 0.86 -23.95
N PRO A 226 -16.33 0.25 -23.38
CA PRO A 226 -17.60 0.98 -23.22
C PRO A 226 -17.94 1.40 -21.78
N VAL A 227 -17.24 0.92 -20.73
CA VAL A 227 -17.70 1.12 -19.33
C VAL A 227 -17.40 2.53 -18.78
N PHE A 228 -16.56 3.33 -19.44
CA PHE A 228 -16.21 4.70 -19.02
C PHE A 228 -16.93 5.82 -19.80
N SER A 229 -18.03 5.54 -20.51
CA SER A 229 -18.63 6.52 -21.44
C SER A 229 -19.90 7.30 -21.04
N PRO A 230 -20.70 7.03 -19.99
CA PRO A 230 -21.91 7.83 -19.79
C PRO A 230 -21.91 8.88 -18.67
N PHE A 231 -20.83 9.11 -17.89
CA PHE A 231 -20.89 10.06 -16.76
C PHE A 231 -20.13 11.39 -16.92
N MET A 232 -19.77 11.77 -18.15
CA MET A 232 -19.25 13.11 -18.46
C MET A 232 -20.28 13.99 -19.19
N LYS A 233 -21.55 13.89 -18.79
CA LYS A 233 -22.60 14.88 -19.06
C LYS A 233 -23.35 15.13 -17.77
N LEU A 234 -23.00 16.21 -17.08
CA LEU A 234 -23.88 17.07 -16.27
C LEU A 234 -23.01 18.04 -15.46
N SER A 235 -22.60 19.12 -16.13
CA SER A 235 -22.53 20.45 -15.55
C SER A 235 -22.57 21.42 -16.74
N GLU A 236 -23.70 22.06 -16.93
CA GLU A 236 -23.76 23.33 -17.66
C GLU A 236 -22.84 24.36 -16.99
#